data_AF-A0A953CEH7-F1
#
_entry.id   AF-A0A953CEH7-F1
#
_cell.length_a   1.000
_cell.length_b   1.000
_cell.length_c   1.000
_cell.angle_alpha   90.00
_cell.angle_beta   90.00
_cell.angle_gamma   90.00
#
_symmetry.space_group_name_H-M   'P 1'
#
loop_
_entity.id
_entity.type
_entity.pdbx_description
1 polymer ?
#
loop_
_entity_poly.entity_id
_entity_poly.type
_entity_poly.pdbx_seq_one_letter_code
_entity_poly.pdbx_strand_id
1 'polypeptide(L)'
;MDEVHAIPHLRETLLFLGLAGVLVPLLQRYRVSSVLGFLAVGILVGPFGLGRLAAEVPLLRWLVFPNLDAVSVLAEIGVMFLMFMIGLELSAERLWAMRRWVFAAGSAQVLVSAAAIGLVAAAFGNPLASALV
;
A
#
# COMPACT_ATOMS: atom_id res chain seq x y z
N MET A 1 5.73 -32.05 -22.50
CA MET A 1 6.19 -30.78 -23.13
C MET A 1 5.38 -29.71 -22.45
N ASP A 2 5.82 -29.28 -21.28
CA ASP A 2 5.02 -28.51 -20.33
C ASP A 2 5.78 -27.24 -19.94
N GLU A 3 6.19 -26.47 -20.95
CA GLU A 3 6.84 -25.17 -20.79
C GLU A 3 5.79 -24.03 -20.83
N VAL A 4 4.80 -24.10 -19.94
CA VAL A 4 3.87 -22.98 -19.68
C VAL A 4 3.89 -22.63 -18.18
N HIS A 5 5.08 -22.27 -17.69
CA HIS A 5 5.26 -21.54 -16.42
C HIS A 5 5.70 -20.08 -16.68
N ALA A 6 5.39 -19.53 -17.85
CA ALA A 6 6.14 -18.43 -18.43
C ALA A 6 6.10 -17.09 -17.68
N ILE A 7 5.16 -16.83 -16.75
CA ILE A 7 5.20 -15.63 -15.91
C ILE A 7 4.55 -15.94 -14.53
N PRO A 8 5.33 -16.04 -13.45
CA PRO A 8 4.77 -16.11 -12.09
C PRO A 8 3.82 -14.93 -11.86
N HIS A 9 2.63 -15.19 -11.32
CA HIS A 9 1.67 -14.16 -10.87
C HIS A 9 1.03 -13.25 -11.95
N LEU A 10 1.00 -13.68 -13.22
CA LEU A 10 0.38 -12.90 -14.31
C LEU A 10 -1.12 -12.63 -14.08
N ARG A 11 -1.86 -13.62 -13.59
CA ARG A 11 -3.28 -13.49 -13.28
C ARG A 11 -3.52 -12.41 -12.24
N GLU A 12 -2.75 -12.43 -11.16
CA GLU A 12 -2.84 -11.48 -10.05
C GLU A 12 -2.48 -10.07 -10.53
N THR A 13 -1.45 -9.95 -11.37
CA THR A 13 -1.04 -8.67 -11.97
C THR A 13 -2.13 -8.09 -12.87
N LEU A 14 -2.73 -8.91 -13.75
CA LEU A 14 -3.83 -8.48 -14.63
C LEU A 14 -5.08 -8.11 -13.85
N LEU A 15 -5.43 -8.89 -12.82
CA LEU A 15 -6.54 -8.58 -11.93
C LEU A 15 -6.29 -7.25 -11.21
N PHE A 16 -5.10 -7.06 -10.63
CA PHE A 16 -4.75 -5.82 -9.96
C PHE A 16 -4.82 -4.61 -10.91
N LEU A 17 -4.25 -4.73 -12.11
CA LEU A 17 -4.26 -3.67 -13.11
C LEU A 17 -5.68 -3.35 -13.61
N GLY A 18 -6.49 -4.38 -13.87
CA GLY A 18 -7.89 -4.22 -14.28
C GLY A 18 -8.75 -3.57 -13.20
N LEU A 19 -8.59 -4.03 -11.95
CA LEU A 19 -9.31 -3.48 -10.81
C LEU A 19 -8.89 -2.03 -10.55
N ALA A 20 -7.58 -1.74 -10.53
CA ALA A 20 -7.04 -0.39 -10.39
C ALA A 20 -7.51 0.55 -11.51
N GLY A 21 -7.49 0.09 -12.76
CA GLY A 21 -7.92 0.85 -13.93
C GLY A 21 -9.40 1.27 -13.89
N VAL A 22 -10.26 0.50 -13.22
CA VAL A 22 -11.68 0.84 -13.03
C VAL A 22 -11.91 1.64 -11.74
N LEU A 23 -11.30 1.22 -10.64
CA LEU A 23 -11.52 1.82 -9.32
C LEU A 23 -10.97 3.24 -9.22
N VAL A 24 -9.76 3.49 -9.71
CA VAL A 24 -9.12 4.80 -9.62
C VAL A 24 -9.99 5.90 -10.24
N PRO A 25 -10.43 5.80 -11.51
CA PRO A 25 -11.30 6.83 -12.09
C PRO A 25 -12.67 6.89 -11.40
N LEU A 26 -13.20 5.78 -10.92
CA LEU A 26 -14.47 5.76 -10.17
C LEU A 26 -14.36 6.51 -8.84
N LEU A 27 -13.32 6.26 -8.06
CA LEU A 27 -13.05 6.91 -6.77
C LEU A 27 -12.79 8.41 -6.93
N GLN A 28 -12.03 8.78 -7.96
CA GLN A 28 -11.80 10.18 -8.31
C GLN A 28 -13.10 10.90 -8.68
N ARG A 29 -14.03 10.21 -9.37
CA ARG A 29 -15.37 10.76 -9.66
C ARG A 29 -16.17 11.07 -8.39
N TYR A 30 -16.03 10.26 -7.36
CA TYR A 30 -16.65 10.50 -6.05
C TYR A 30 -15.82 11.42 -5.13
N ARG A 31 -14.73 12.02 -5.62
CA ARG A 31 -13.80 12.87 -4.86
C ARG A 31 -13.19 12.19 -3.62
N VAL A 32 -13.10 10.87 -3.65
CA VAL A 32 -12.41 10.09 -2.60
C VAL A 32 -10.91 10.10 -2.91
N SER A 33 -10.07 10.23 -1.88
CA SER A 33 -8.63 10.07 -2.05
C SER A 33 -8.32 8.68 -2.63
N SER A 34 -7.59 8.64 -3.74
CA SER A 34 -7.23 7.37 -4.41
C SER A 34 -6.55 6.39 -3.44
N VAL A 35 -5.75 6.89 -2.49
CA VAL A 35 -5.07 6.08 -1.47
C VAL A 35 -6.09 5.36 -0.58
N LEU A 36 -7.10 6.07 -0.08
CA LEU A 36 -8.13 5.48 0.78
C LEU A 36 -8.95 4.42 0.03
N GLY A 37 -9.22 4.66 -1.25
CA GLY A 37 -9.93 3.70 -2.08
C GLY A 37 -9.11 2.44 -2.37
N PHE A 38 -7.80 2.56 -2.63
CA PHE A 38 -6.92 1.39 -2.76
C PHE A 38 -6.85 0.58 -1.47
N LEU A 39 -6.78 1.23 -0.30
CA LEU A 39 -6.80 0.55 1.00
C LEU A 39 -8.13 -0.20 1.21
N ALA A 40 -9.27 0.44 0.95
CA ALA A 40 -10.58 -0.18 1.08
C ALA A 40 -10.72 -1.41 0.17
N VAL A 41 -10.22 -1.30 -1.06
CA VAL A 41 -10.21 -2.39 -2.04
C VAL A 41 -9.33 -3.54 -1.58
N GLY A 42 -8.12 -3.27 -1.08
CA GLY A 42 -7.25 -4.31 -0.52
C GLY A 42 -7.90 -5.05 0.65
N ILE A 43 -8.60 -4.32 1.52
CA ILE A 43 -9.36 -4.91 2.64
C ILE A 43 -10.52 -5.77 2.12
N LEU A 44 -11.29 -5.27 1.15
CA LEU A 44 -12.46 -5.96 0.62
C LEU A 44 -12.09 -7.16 -0.25
N VAL A 45 -11.09 -7.03 -1.11
CA VAL A 45 -10.71 -8.00 -2.15
C VAL A 45 -9.55 -8.90 -1.71
N GLY A 46 -8.93 -8.60 -0.58
CA GLY A 46 -7.91 -9.45 0.03
C GLY A 46 -8.45 -10.73 0.67
N PRO A 47 -7.56 -11.62 1.10
CA PRO A 47 -7.91 -12.93 1.68
C PRO A 47 -8.76 -12.81 2.95
N PHE A 48 -8.59 -11.72 3.71
CA PHE A 48 -9.34 -11.46 4.93
C PHE A 48 -10.71 -10.78 4.70
N GLY A 49 -10.96 -10.24 3.51
CA GLY A 49 -12.26 -9.65 3.14
C GLY A 49 -13.19 -10.68 2.50
N LEU A 50 -13.61 -10.39 1.27
CA LEU A 50 -14.40 -11.27 0.40
C LEU A 50 -13.68 -12.60 0.12
N GLY A 51 -12.36 -12.69 0.31
CA GLY A 51 -11.63 -13.95 0.20
C GLY A 51 -12.06 -15.02 1.19
N ARG A 52 -12.60 -14.65 2.36
CA ARG A 52 -13.19 -15.61 3.29
C ARG A 52 -14.45 -16.28 2.73
N LEU A 53 -15.22 -15.53 1.93
CA LEU A 53 -16.45 -16.01 1.29
C LEU A 53 -16.20 -16.69 -0.06
N ALA A 54 -14.96 -16.67 -0.56
CA ALA A 54 -14.59 -17.31 -1.82
C ALA A 54 -14.67 -18.84 -1.80
N ALA A 55 -14.78 -19.45 -0.61
CA ALA A 55 -15.08 -20.87 -0.44
C ALA A 55 -16.56 -21.18 -0.74
N GLU A 56 -17.48 -20.28 -0.38
CA GLU A 56 -18.93 -20.45 -0.50
C GLU A 56 -19.49 -19.92 -1.83
N VAL A 57 -18.86 -18.88 -2.39
CA VAL A 57 -19.29 -18.26 -3.65
C VAL A 57 -18.21 -18.43 -4.73
N PRO A 58 -18.36 -19.37 -5.68
CA PRO A 58 -17.37 -19.66 -6.71
C PRO A 58 -17.02 -18.45 -7.60
N LEU A 59 -17.97 -17.53 -7.80
CA LEU A 59 -17.76 -16.29 -8.55
C LEU A 59 -16.76 -15.34 -7.88
N LEU A 60 -16.65 -15.34 -6.54
CA LEU A 60 -15.73 -14.44 -5.84
C LEU A 60 -14.26 -14.85 -6.03
N ARG A 61 -13.97 -16.12 -6.35
CA ARG A 61 -12.60 -16.60 -6.61
C ARG A 61 -11.91 -15.86 -7.75
N TRP A 62 -12.68 -15.39 -8.73
CA TRP A 62 -12.15 -14.65 -9.88
C TRP A 62 -11.76 -13.22 -9.52
N LEU A 63 -12.35 -12.65 -8.47
CA LEU A 63 -12.16 -11.26 -8.08
C LEU A 63 -11.15 -11.10 -6.93
N VAL A 64 -10.97 -12.12 -6.08
CA VAL A 64 -10.14 -12.05 -4.87
C VAL A 64 -8.68 -12.47 -5.15
N PHE A 65 -7.73 -11.85 -4.43
CA PHE A 65 -6.33 -12.25 -4.40
C PHE A 65 -6.08 -13.43 -3.44
N PRO A 66 -5.71 -14.62 -3.92
CA PRO A 66 -5.52 -15.80 -3.07
C PRO A 66 -4.17 -15.79 -2.35
N ASN A 67 -3.16 -15.11 -2.91
CA ASN A 67 -1.83 -15.02 -2.31
C ASN A 67 -1.37 -13.55 -2.21
N LEU A 68 -0.91 -13.17 -1.01
CA LEU A 68 -0.41 -11.83 -0.71
C LEU A 68 0.99 -11.57 -1.27
N ASP A 69 1.77 -12.61 -1.54
CA ASP A 69 3.17 -12.50 -1.98
C ASP A 69 3.32 -11.78 -3.33
N ALA A 70 2.39 -12.03 -4.26
CA ALA A 70 2.41 -11.36 -5.56
C ALA A 70 2.09 -9.87 -5.45
N VAL A 71 1.15 -9.53 -4.56
CA VAL A 71 0.67 -8.16 -4.36
C VAL A 71 1.71 -7.33 -3.62
N SER A 72 2.46 -7.94 -2.69
CA SER A 72 3.52 -7.24 -1.94
C SER A 72 4.66 -6.79 -2.85
N VAL A 73 5.13 -7.62 -3.77
CA VAL A 73 6.18 -7.25 -4.74
C VAL A 73 5.73 -6.07 -5.61
N LEU A 74 4.49 -6.11 -6.11
CA LEU A 74 3.96 -5.02 -6.92
C LEU A 74 3.79 -3.72 -6.11
N ALA A 75 3.37 -3.83 -4.85
CA ALA A 75 3.24 -2.69 -3.95
C ALA A 75 4.60 -2.06 -3.62
N GLU A 76 5.63 -2.87 -3.37
CA GLU A 76 7.00 -2.41 -3.13
C GLU A 76 7.54 -1.63 -4.34
N ILE A 77 7.37 -2.18 -5.54
CA ILE A 77 7.74 -1.52 -6.79
C ILE A 77 6.96 -0.22 -6.99
N GLY A 78 5.65 -0.22 -6.71
CA GLY A 78 4.80 0.97 -6.80
C GLY A 78 5.23 2.09 -5.86
N VAL A 79 5.56 1.76 -4.60
CA VAL A 79 6.07 2.74 -3.62
C VAL A 79 7.44 3.26 -4.03
N MET A 80 8.34 2.40 -4.53
CA MET A 80 9.64 2.85 -5.06
C MET A 80 9.49 3.83 -6.21
N PHE A 81 8.62 3.55 -7.18
CA PHE A 81 8.34 4.49 -8.28
C PHE A 81 7.69 5.78 -7.80
N LEU A 82 6.78 5.71 -6.82
CA LEU A 82 6.17 6.90 -6.23
C LEU A 82 7.22 7.78 -5.53
N MET A 83 8.07 7.19 -4.68
CA MET A 83 9.14 7.92 -3.98
C MET A 83 10.17 8.48 -4.97
N PHE A 84 10.47 7.75 -6.04
CA PHE A 84 11.33 8.23 -7.12
C PHE A 84 10.71 9.42 -7.85
N MET A 85 9.43 9.34 -8.21
CA MET A 85 8.70 10.42 -8.86
C MET A 85 8.63 11.67 -7.98
N ILE A 86 8.34 11.51 -6.68
CA ILE A 86 8.38 12.60 -5.71
C ILE A 86 9.79 13.22 -5.67
N GLY A 87 10.84 12.40 -5.74
CA GLY A 87 12.23 12.87 -5.83
C GLY A 87 12.52 13.68 -7.09
N LEU A 88 11.95 13.30 -8.25
CA LEU A 88 12.10 14.03 -9.51
C LEU A 88 11.28 15.33 -9.55
N GLU A 89 10.13 15.37 -8.87
CA GLU A 89 9.28 16.56 -8.77
C GLU A 89 9.90 17.65 -7.88
N LEU A 90 10.74 17.25 -6.92
CA LEU A 90 11.41 18.14 -5.98
C LEU A 90 12.79 18.58 -6.50
N SER A 91 12.90 19.84 -6.91
CA SER A 91 14.21 20.43 -7.21
C SER A 91 15.02 20.70 -5.94
N ALA A 92 16.36 20.66 -6.06
CA ALA A 92 17.26 20.96 -4.96
C ALA A 92 17.01 22.37 -4.36
N GLU A 93 16.69 23.35 -5.20
CA GLU A 93 16.36 24.71 -4.78
C GLU A 93 15.07 24.78 -3.96
N ARG A 94 14.02 24.07 -4.40
CA ARG A 94 12.76 23.98 -3.65
C ARG A 94 13.00 23.33 -2.30
N LEU A 95 13.74 22.22 -2.27
CA LEU A 95 14.09 21.52 -1.03
C LEU A 95 14.90 22.43 -0.10
N TRP A 96 15.85 23.20 -0.63
CA TRP A 96 16.66 24.14 0.14
C TRP A 96 15.84 25.29 0.74
N ALA A 97 14.87 25.81 -0.02
CA ALA A 97 13.94 26.84 0.46
C ALA A 97 13.07 26.36 1.63
N MET A 98 12.72 25.07 1.65
CA MET A 98 11.94 24.45 2.72
C MET A 98 12.76 23.61 3.71
N ARG A 99 14.10 23.70 3.70
CA ARG A 99 14.99 22.82 4.48
C ARG A 99 14.66 22.77 5.98
N ARG A 100 14.24 23.89 6.58
CA ARG A 100 13.89 23.94 8.00
C ARG A 100 12.56 23.22 8.27
N TRP A 101 11.60 23.33 7.36
CA TRP A 101 10.32 22.63 7.48
C TRP A 101 10.47 21.13 7.23
N VAL A 102 11.22 20.74 6.20
CA VAL A 102 11.41 19.32 5.87
C VAL A 102 12.32 18.63 6.89
N PHE A 103 13.53 19.15 7.13
CA PHE A 103 14.51 18.47 7.97
C PHE A 103 14.34 18.72 9.46
N ALA A 104 13.93 19.92 9.90
CA ALA A 104 13.75 20.15 11.34
C ALA A 104 12.34 19.79 11.81
N ALA A 105 11.31 20.42 11.24
CA ALA A 105 9.93 20.16 11.65
C ALA A 105 9.49 18.74 11.26
N GLY A 106 9.86 18.24 10.07
CA GLY A 106 9.59 16.87 9.65
C GLY A 106 10.25 15.83 10.56
N SER A 107 11.56 15.98 10.86
CA SER A 107 12.23 15.04 11.78
C SER A 107 11.66 15.09 13.19
N ALA A 108 11.36 16.29 13.71
CA ALA A 108 10.70 16.43 15.01
C ALA A 108 9.31 15.76 15.01
N GLN A 109 8.53 15.94 13.95
CA GLN A 109 7.23 15.31 13.80
C GLN A 109 7.33 13.79 13.76
N VAL A 110 8.28 13.23 13.00
CA VAL A 110 8.51 11.78 12.96
C VAL A 110 8.89 11.26 14.35
N LEU A 111 9.86 11.86 15.02
CA LEU A 111 10.29 11.44 16.36
C LEU A 111 9.17 11.52 17.39
N VAL A 112 8.40 12.61 17.41
CA VAL A 112 7.27 12.77 18.33
C VAL A 112 6.17 11.76 18.03
N SER A 113 5.83 11.55 16.75
CA SER A 113 4.81 10.55 16.37
C SER A 113 5.25 9.12 16.70
N ALA A 114 6.51 8.76 16.41
CA ALA A 114 7.05 7.45 16.71
C ALA A 114 7.10 7.20 18.23
N ALA A 115 7.53 8.19 19.01
CA ALA A 115 7.50 8.11 20.47
C ALA A 115 6.07 7.98 21.02
N ALA A 116 5.12 8.77 20.52
CA ALA A 116 3.73 8.71 20.96
C ALA A 116 3.10 7.34 20.64
N ILE A 117 3.25 6.86 19.41
CA ILE A 117 2.76 5.55 18.98
C ILE A 117 3.43 4.43 19.80
N GLY A 118 4.75 4.49 19.97
CA GLY A 118 5.49 3.49 20.73
C GLY A 118 5.15 3.46 22.21
N LEU A 119 4.91 4.61 22.84
CA LEU A 119 4.44 4.67 24.23
C LEU A 119 3.05 4.05 24.39
N VAL A 120 2.14 4.32 23.45
CA VAL A 120 0.82 3.68 23.44
C VAL A 120 0.98 2.16 23.28
N ALA A 121 1.78 1.69 22.32
CA ALA A 121 2.03 0.27 22.11
C ALA A 121 2.66 -0.41 23.34
N ALA A 122 3.62 0.24 24.00
CA ALA A 122 4.24 -0.24 25.23
C ALA A 122 3.25 -0.30 26.40
N ALA A 123 2.32 0.66 26.50
CA ALA A 123 1.25 0.63 27.51
C ALA A 123 0.30 -0.57 27.33
N PHE A 124 0.16 -1.09 26.09
CA PHE A 124 -0.54 -2.35 25.80
C PHE A 124 0.31 -3.61 26.03
N GLY A 125 1.51 -3.47 26.61
CA GLY A 125 2.38 -4.59 26.98
C GLY A 125 3.27 -5.11 25.84
N ASN A 126 3.40 -4.38 24.73
CA ASN A 126 4.29 -4.78 23.64
C ASN A 126 5.77 -4.60 24.04
N PRO A 127 6.67 -5.54 23.68
CA PRO A 127 8.10 -5.36 23.82
C PRO A 127 8.59 -4.07 23.15
N LEU A 128 9.60 -3.41 23.74
CA LEU A 128 10.15 -2.15 23.21
C LEU A 128 10.59 -2.25 21.74
N ALA A 129 11.11 -3.41 21.32
CA ALA A 129 11.53 -3.64 19.94
C ALA A 129 10.36 -3.58 18.94
N SER A 130 9.19 -4.11 19.29
CA SER A 130 7.99 -4.07 18.43
C SER A 130 7.13 -2.83 18.64
N ALA A 131 7.36 -2.09 19.72
CA ALA A 131 6.68 -0.82 19.96
C ALA A 131 7.32 0.34 19.16
N LEU A 132 8.61 0.24 18.85
CA LEU A 132 9.37 1.28 18.14
C LEU A 132 9.57 1.02 16.64
N VAL A 133 9.23 -0.18 16.16
CA VAL A 133 9.36 -0.64 14.76
C VAL A 133 7.97 -0.99 14.25
#